data_AF-A0A1G1WSZ2-F1
#
_entry.id   AF-A0A1G1WSZ2-F1
#
_cell.length_a   1.000
_cell.length_b   1.000
_cell.length_c   1.000
_cell.angle_alpha   90.00
_cell.angle_beta   90.00
_cell.angle_gamma   90.00
#
_symmetry.space_group_name_H-M   'P 1'
#
loop_
_entity.id
_entity.type
_entity.pdbx_description
1 polymer ?
#
loop_
_entity_poly.entity_id
_entity_poly.type
_entity_poly.pdbx_seq_one_letter_code
_entity_poly.pdbx_strand_id
1 'polypeptide(L)'
;MDTTDQRYPKPGDKVNVIQKIHYETGDLTTGIVKDVLTKSRFHHRGHKVRLTDGTIGRVQSFVDESGVQSSLVSNEDTPPANPTVYLPPEDELV
;
A
#
# COMPACT_ATOMS: atom_id res chain seq x y z
N MET A 1 -12.79 -20.11 -7.83
CA MET A 1 -13.87 -19.27 -7.27
C MET A 1 -13.17 -18.15 -6.53
N ASP A 2 -13.16 -16.97 -7.09
CA ASP A 2 -12.29 -15.87 -6.64
C ASP A 2 -12.82 -15.25 -5.36
N THR A 3 -12.34 -15.76 -4.23
CA THR A 3 -12.46 -15.12 -2.91
C THR A 3 -11.50 -13.94 -2.86
N THR A 4 -11.92 -12.80 -3.40
CA THR A 4 -11.21 -11.53 -3.23
C THR A 4 -11.19 -11.18 -1.75
N ASP A 5 -10.03 -11.36 -1.11
CA ASP A 5 -9.78 -10.97 0.28
C ASP A 5 -9.74 -9.44 0.36
N GLN A 6 -10.89 -8.86 0.73
CA GLN A 6 -11.03 -7.41 0.83
C GLN A 6 -10.75 -6.99 2.26
N ARG A 7 -9.78 -6.08 2.44
CA ARG A 7 -9.39 -5.56 3.75
C ARG A 7 -10.61 -4.98 4.48
N TYR A 8 -10.85 -5.46 5.70
CA TYR A 8 -11.95 -5.00 6.53
C TYR A 8 -11.62 -3.61 7.12
N PRO A 9 -12.43 -2.57 6.87
CA PRO A 9 -12.18 -1.23 7.39
C PRO A 9 -12.41 -1.17 8.90
N LYS A 10 -11.61 -0.35 9.59
CA LYS A 10 -11.77 -0.07 11.02
C LYS A 10 -12.14 1.41 11.23
N PRO A 11 -12.90 1.75 12.28
CA PRO A 11 -13.08 3.13 12.69
C PRO A 11 -11.72 3.81 12.90
N GLY A 12 -11.53 4.99 12.31
CA GLY A 12 -10.25 5.70 12.29
C GLY A 12 -9.41 5.51 11.03
N ASP A 13 -9.72 4.51 10.18
CA ASP A 13 -9.01 4.34 8.91
C ASP A 13 -9.38 5.46 7.92
N LYS A 14 -8.37 5.94 7.20
CA LYS A 14 -8.53 6.89 6.10
C LYS A 14 -8.82 6.11 4.82
N VAL A 15 -10.00 6.33 4.24
CA VAL A 15 -10.49 5.56 3.10
C VAL A 15 -11.07 6.47 2.03
N ASN A 16 -11.03 5.99 0.80
CA ASN A 16 -11.75 6.57 -0.33
C ASN A 16 -13.07 5.81 -0.49
N VAL A 17 -14.18 6.54 -0.37
CA VAL A 17 -15.52 5.99 -0.54
C VAL A 17 -16.21 6.60 -1.76
N ILE A 18 -17.00 5.79 -2.44
CA ILE A 18 -17.89 6.26 -3.49
C ILE A 18 -19.32 6.35 -2.95
N GLN A 19 -19.94 7.52 -3.11
CA GLN A 19 -21.34 7.74 -2.76
C GLN A 19 -22.24 7.36 -3.92
N LYS A 20 -23.50 6.99 -3.63
CA LYS A 20 -24.46 6.61 -4.68
C LYS A 20 -24.67 7.72 -5.72
N ILE A 21 -24.63 8.98 -5.29
CA ILE A 21 -24.77 10.15 -6.17
C ILE A 21 -23.61 10.29 -7.17
N HIS A 22 -22.44 9.72 -6.86
CA HIS A 22 -21.23 9.77 -7.67
C HIS A 22 -20.98 8.46 -8.42
N TYR A 23 -21.98 7.57 -8.56
CA TYR A 23 -21.79 6.31 -9.29
C TYR A 23 -21.62 6.51 -10.80
N GLU A 24 -22.21 7.58 -11.35
CA GLU A 24 -22.06 7.92 -12.77
C GLU A 24 -20.76 8.69 -13.05
N THR A 25 -20.34 9.55 -12.11
CA THR A 25 -19.12 10.37 -12.26
C THR A 25 -17.85 9.66 -11.79
N GLY A 26 -17.98 8.72 -10.86
CA GLY A 26 -16.85 8.00 -10.27
C GLY A 26 -16.11 8.78 -9.18
N ASP A 27 -16.64 9.91 -8.72
CA ASP A 27 -15.97 10.75 -7.72
C ASP A 27 -15.81 10.01 -6.39
N LEU A 28 -14.57 9.96 -5.91
CA LEU A 28 -14.22 9.36 -4.63
C LEU A 28 -14.10 10.45 -3.57
N THR A 29 -14.81 10.25 -2.46
CA THR A 29 -14.69 11.09 -1.28
C THR A 29 -13.68 10.46 -0.32
N THR A 30 -12.58 11.16 -0.04
CA THR A 30 -11.64 10.77 1.01
C THR A 30 -12.19 11.18 2.38
N GLY A 31 -12.12 10.28 3.35
CA GLY A 31 -12.47 10.63 4.72
C GLY A 31 -12.09 9.55 5.73
N ILE A 32 -12.41 9.82 6.99
CA ILE A 32 -12.13 8.89 8.10
C ILE A 32 -13.38 8.07 8.38
N VAL A 33 -13.23 6.75 8.51
CA VAL A 33 -14.32 5.86 8.89
C VAL A 33 -14.76 6.14 10.32
N LYS A 34 -16.05 6.40 10.52
CA LYS A 34 -16.70 6.48 11.82
C LYS A 34 -17.31 5.15 12.22
N ASP A 35 -18.22 4.64 11.39
CA ASP A 35 -18.90 3.36 11.65
C ASP A 35 -18.83 2.45 10.42
N VAL A 36 -18.67 1.15 10.64
CA VAL A 36 -18.77 0.14 9.59
C VAL A 36 -20.19 -0.44 9.62
N LEU A 37 -20.97 -0.18 8.58
CA LEU A 37 -22.38 -0.60 8.46
C LEU A 37 -22.53 -1.96 7.78
N THR A 38 -21.43 -2.69 7.65
CA THR A 38 -21.37 -3.92 6.88
C THR A 38 -21.48 -5.13 7.81
N LYS A 39 -22.52 -5.96 7.64
CA LYS A 39 -22.75 -7.15 8.49
C LYS A 39 -21.95 -8.38 8.07
N SER A 40 -21.64 -8.54 6.79
CA SER A 40 -20.85 -9.67 6.26
C SER A 40 -19.42 -9.22 5.94
N ARG A 41 -18.45 -10.12 6.00
CA ARG A 41 -17.06 -9.82 5.59
C ARG A 41 -16.85 -9.87 4.07
N PHE A 42 -17.76 -10.50 3.32
CA PHE A 42 -17.62 -10.65 1.87
C PHE A 42 -18.61 -9.76 1.12
N HIS A 43 -18.09 -8.77 0.37
CA HIS A 43 -18.89 -7.87 -0.46
C HIS A 43 -18.20 -7.59 -1.78
N HIS A 44 -18.80 -8.03 -2.89
CA HIS A 44 -18.30 -7.85 -4.25
C HIS A 44 -18.01 -6.40 -4.68
N ARG A 45 -18.53 -5.41 -3.96
CA ARG A 45 -18.43 -3.96 -4.26
C ARG A 45 -17.84 -3.20 -3.07
N GLY A 46 -17.23 -3.90 -2.11
CA GLY A 46 -16.69 -3.30 -0.90
C GLY A 46 -17.68 -3.05 0.23
N HIS A 47 -17.10 -2.65 1.36
CA HIS A 47 -17.78 -2.44 2.62
C HIS A 47 -18.55 -1.11 2.62
N LYS A 48 -19.78 -1.14 3.13
CA LYS A 48 -20.55 0.07 3.44
C LYS A 48 -20.06 0.66 4.76
N VAL A 49 -19.62 1.91 4.71
CA VAL A 49 -19.14 2.64 5.88
C VAL A 49 -19.81 4.01 5.98
N ARG A 50 -19.83 4.56 7.19
CA ARG A 50 -20.18 5.94 7.49
C ARG A 50 -18.88 6.68 7.84
N LEU A 51 -18.63 7.81 7.19
CA LEU A 51 -17.52 8.69 7.49
C LEU A 51 -17.81 9.57 8.71
N THR A 52 -16.77 10.19 9.27
CA THR A 52 -16.88 11.18 10.36
C THR A 52 -17.77 12.38 9.99
N ASP A 53 -17.77 12.75 8.71
CA ASP A 53 -18.61 13.81 8.12
C ASP A 53 -20.10 13.43 7.99
N GLY A 54 -20.46 12.17 8.32
CA GLY A 54 -21.83 11.66 8.20
C GLY A 54 -22.15 11.04 6.83
N THR A 55 -21.29 11.25 5.84
CA THR A 55 -21.37 10.66 4.50
C THR A 55 -21.35 9.12 4.54
N ILE A 56 -22.22 8.47 3.76
CA ILE A 56 -22.33 7.01 3.66
C ILE A 56 -21.95 6.56 2.25
N GLY A 57 -20.98 5.64 2.15
CA GLY A 57 -20.45 5.18 0.87
C GLY A 57 -19.95 3.74 0.88
N ARG A 58 -19.55 3.26 -0.31
CA ARG A 58 -18.82 1.99 -0.50
C ARG A 58 -17.32 2.27 -0.50
N VAL A 59 -16.54 1.53 0.29
CA VAL A 59 -15.08 1.65 0.30
C VAL A 59 -14.49 1.11 -1.00
N GLN A 60 -13.75 1.95 -1.72
CA GLN A 60 -13.01 1.57 -2.92
C GLN A 60 -11.52 1.33 -2.63
N SER A 61 -10.91 2.13 -1.77
CA SER A 61 -9.47 2.04 -1.49
C SER A 61 -9.13 2.59 -0.11
N PHE A 62 -8.05 2.09 0.49
CA PHE A 62 -7.47 2.59 1.73
C PHE A 62 -6.36 3.59 1.41
N VAL A 63 -6.30 4.69 2.14
CA VAL A 63 -5.22 5.68 2.03
C VAL A 63 -4.27 5.40 3.18
N ASP A 64 -3.36 4.45 3.01
CA ASP A 64 -2.28 4.25 3.97
C ASP A 64 -1.21 5.33 3.72
N GLU A 65 -0.95 6.19 4.70
CA GLU A 65 0.04 7.28 4.61
C GLU A 65 1.50 6.79 4.66
N SER A 66 1.74 5.48 4.55
CA SER A 66 3.06 4.84 4.57
C SER A 66 3.83 4.95 3.24
N GLY A 67 3.55 5.98 2.44
CA GLY A 67 4.34 6.38 1.28
C GLY A 67 5.55 7.21 1.69
N VAL A 68 6.43 6.69 2.56
CA VAL A 68 7.76 7.29 2.73
C VAL A 68 8.62 6.86 1.54
N GLN A 69 8.55 7.66 0.48
CA GLN A 69 9.69 8.14 -0.31
C GLN A 69 10.86 7.14 -0.48
N SER A 70 10.70 6.11 -1.31
CA SER A 70 11.83 5.33 -1.81
C SER A 70 12.33 5.91 -3.13
N SER A 71 12.80 7.17 -3.12
CA SER A 71 13.42 7.76 -4.33
C SER A 71 14.35 8.94 -4.04
N LEU A 72 15.05 8.98 -2.90
CA LEU A 72 16.16 9.91 -2.67
C LEU A 72 17.29 9.24 -1.85
N VAL A 73 18.02 8.32 -2.48
CA VAL A 73 19.49 8.42 -2.54
C VAL A 73 19.93 7.85 -3.88
N SER A 74 20.22 8.76 -4.80
CA SER A 74 21.00 8.47 -5.99
C SER A 74 22.48 8.42 -5.61
N ASN A 75 23.23 7.59 -6.35
CA ASN A 75 24.64 7.75 -6.75
C ASN A 75 25.67 6.80 -6.10
N GLU A 76 26.01 5.79 -6.91
CA GLU A 76 27.27 5.08 -7.12
C GLU A 76 28.44 5.31 -6.14
N ASP A 77 28.90 4.25 -5.48
CA ASP A 77 30.31 4.07 -5.11
C ASP A 77 30.69 2.61 -5.37
N THR A 78 31.67 2.45 -6.25
CA THR A 78 32.25 1.19 -6.73
C THR A 78 32.70 0.29 -5.57
N PRO A 79 32.39 -1.03 -5.53
CA PRO A 79 33.19 -1.92 -4.71
C PRO A 79 34.62 -1.91 -5.29
N PRO A 80 35.65 -1.43 -4.57
CA PRO A 80 37.00 -1.52 -5.07
C PRO A 80 37.28 -2.99 -5.33
N ALA A 81 37.65 -3.30 -6.57
CA ALA A 81 38.18 -4.59 -6.93
C ALA A 81 39.19 -4.98 -5.86
N ASN A 82 38.89 -6.04 -5.11
CA ASN A 82 39.81 -6.62 -4.15
C ASN A 82 41.11 -6.87 -4.93
N PRO A 83 42.25 -6.22 -4.62
CA PRO A 83 43.49 -6.65 -5.22
C PRO A 83 43.77 -8.00 -4.60
N THR A 84 43.39 -9.07 -5.29
CA THR A 84 43.99 -10.38 -5.06
C THR A 84 45.49 -10.12 -5.18
N VAL A 85 46.16 -10.02 -4.02
CA VAL A 85 47.60 -10.14 -3.94
C VAL A 85 47.87 -11.56 -4.41
N TYR A 86 48.20 -11.68 -5.70
CA TYR A 86 48.69 -12.93 -6.26
C TYR A 86 50.06 -13.16 -5.62
N LEU A 87 50.07 -13.93 -4.53
CA LEU A 87 51.28 -14.45 -3.94
C LEU A 87 51.69 -15.64 -4.82
N PRO A 88 52.76 -15.52 -5.64
CA PRO A 88 53.23 -16.67 -6.40
C PRO A 88 53.63 -17.79 -5.42
N PRO A 89 53.34 -19.07 -5.72
CA PRO A 89 53.80 -20.19 -4.89
C PRO A 89 55.33 -20.27 -4.89
N GLU A 90 55.91 -20.56 -3.73
CA GLU A 90 57.36 -20.51 -3.45
C GLU A 90 58.18 -21.64 -4.10
N ASP A 91 57.62 -22.36 -5.08
CA ASP A 91 58.16 -23.63 -5.62
C ASP A 91 58.95 -23.48 -6.94
N GLU A 92 59.29 -22.26 -7.36
CA GLU A 92 60.18 -21.99 -8.52
C GLU A 92 61.52 -21.34 -8.13
N LEU A 93 62.00 -21.61 -6.91
CA LEU A 93 63.38 -21.34 -6.49
C LEU A 93 64.13 -22.65 -6.23
N VAL A 94 64.38 -23.44 -7.27
CA VAL A 94 65.56 -24.34 -7.38
C VAL A 94 65.97 -24.49 -8.85
#